data_AF-A0A6B1EUS2-F1
#
_entry.id   AF-A0A6B1EUS2-F1
#
_cell.length_a   1.000
_cell.length_b   1.000
_cell.length_c   1.000
_cell.angle_alpha   90.00
_cell.angle_beta   90.00
_cell.angle_gamma   90.00
#
_symmetry.space_group_name_H-M   'P 1'
#
loop_
_entity.id
_entity.type
_entity.pdbx_description
1 polymer ?
#
loop_
_entity_poly.entity_id
_entity_poly.type
_entity_poly.pdbx_seq_one_letter_code
_entity_poly.pdbx_strand_id
1 'polypeptide(L)'
;MTHFFRSLQVCLILLFFIATPTLFSDVYRIKKGDTLLIAVIGQPEYTHSVQVREDGRINYFGGEFDVAGATVTTVNHLIREFLVQDNHVSNPVVMVSLVLQENGVFVGGAVKTPGRYTISPETDIDLYRAIALAGGMAENADRQGVQLIRTDTTQKVETYDLSTNRPYRDIRVNINDLVYIMPLAVVEVQGQVQTPGKLFVRGNIGIRQALARAGGPDREADLTAVVKVEKSGKLSEFNISEQFWKSSPSGTELPSLSDGDVLFVPNVFKVEPIYVTGYVRAPGAQRVRGPLTIARALALAGGFEASANREKVLIHRRDGTTLETTFTFNPAEGEGRQMLLYPGDILEIEKKFQVNWGLISTFAYIVISGVGIIIQLTK
;
A
#
# COMPACT_ATOMS: atom_id res chain seq x y z
N MET A 1 61.39 -63.46 -9.96
CA MET A 1 60.65 -62.50 -10.81
C MET A 1 59.80 -61.47 -10.05
N THR A 2 59.81 -61.46 -8.71
CA THR A 2 58.97 -60.55 -7.89
C THR A 2 59.66 -59.24 -7.47
N HIS A 3 60.99 -59.18 -7.50
CA HIS A 3 61.74 -57.95 -7.17
C HIS A 3 61.82 -56.94 -8.34
N PHE A 4 61.77 -57.42 -9.59
CA PHE A 4 61.84 -56.54 -10.77
C PHE A 4 60.52 -55.77 -11.01
N PHE A 5 59.40 -56.31 -10.54
CA PHE A 5 58.09 -55.64 -10.63
C PHE A 5 57.92 -54.52 -9.58
N ARG A 6 58.56 -54.65 -8.41
CA ARG A 6 58.53 -53.61 -7.36
C ARG A 6 59.37 -52.38 -7.71
N SER A 7 60.49 -52.54 -8.42
CA SER A 7 61.30 -51.39 -8.86
C SER A 7 60.64 -50.59 -10.00
N LEU A 8 59.90 -51.26 -10.89
CA LEU A 8 59.19 -50.62 -12.00
C LEU A 8 57.96 -49.83 -11.53
N GLN A 9 57.24 -50.31 -10.50
CA GLN A 9 56.13 -49.57 -9.88
C GLN A 9 56.58 -48.31 -9.12
N VAL A 10 57.76 -48.35 -8.46
CA VAL A 10 58.30 -47.17 -7.77
C VAL A 10 58.77 -46.12 -8.77
N CYS A 11 59.29 -46.52 -9.93
CA CYS A 11 59.72 -45.58 -10.97
C CYS A 11 58.53 -44.92 -11.71
N LEU A 12 57.42 -45.65 -11.91
CA LEU A 12 56.21 -45.10 -12.55
C LEU A 12 55.45 -44.11 -11.65
N ILE A 13 55.49 -44.32 -10.33
CA ILE A 13 54.89 -43.38 -9.34
C ILE A 13 55.78 -42.14 -9.16
N LEU A 14 57.11 -42.27 -9.31
CA LEU A 14 58.02 -41.12 -9.29
C LEU A 14 57.87 -40.22 -10.53
N LEU A 15 57.54 -40.80 -11.69
CA LEU A 15 57.32 -40.04 -12.93
C LEU A 15 55.97 -39.31 -12.97
N PHE A 16 54.98 -39.75 -12.18
CA PHE A 16 53.69 -39.07 -12.05
C PHE A 16 53.73 -37.86 -11.09
N PHE A 17 54.79 -37.73 -10.28
CA PHE A 17 54.98 -36.58 -9.38
C PHE A 17 55.69 -35.39 -10.06
N ILE A 18 56.19 -35.56 -11.30
CA ILE A 18 56.92 -34.53 -12.06
C ILE A 18 55.98 -33.77 -13.03
N ALA A 19 54.75 -34.25 -13.23
CA ALA A 19 53.76 -33.59 -14.06
C ALA A 19 52.61 -33.03 -13.20
N THR A 20 52.91 -32.11 -12.30
CA THR A 20 51.85 -31.21 -11.83
C THR A 20 51.48 -30.30 -13.00
N PRO A 21 50.23 -30.30 -13.49
CA PRO A 21 49.80 -29.18 -14.31
C PRO A 21 49.93 -27.94 -13.43
N THR A 22 50.80 -27.02 -13.82
CA THR A 22 50.83 -25.69 -13.23
C THR A 22 49.42 -25.13 -13.36
N LEU A 23 48.69 -25.09 -12.25
CA LEU A 23 47.49 -24.29 -12.10
C LEU A 23 47.92 -22.85 -12.42
N PHE A 24 47.71 -22.42 -13.67
CA PHE A 24 47.74 -21.02 -14.02
C PHE A 24 46.56 -20.39 -13.28
N SER A 25 46.85 -19.85 -12.10
CA SER A 25 46.06 -18.75 -11.58
C SER A 25 46.10 -17.67 -12.65
N ASP A 26 44.93 -17.26 -13.15
CA ASP A 26 44.80 -16.10 -14.01
C ASP A 26 45.21 -14.86 -13.20
N VAL A 27 46.52 -14.59 -13.17
CA VAL A 27 47.07 -13.38 -12.56
C VAL A 27 46.55 -12.21 -13.38
N TYR A 28 45.75 -11.35 -12.75
CA TYR A 28 45.19 -10.17 -13.40
C TYR A 28 46.30 -9.35 -14.06
N ARG A 29 46.12 -9.07 -15.34
CA ARG A 29 47.00 -8.23 -16.14
C ARG A 29 46.35 -6.86 -16.30
N ILE A 30 47.09 -5.83 -15.96
CA ILE A 30 46.65 -4.44 -15.98
C ILE A 30 46.23 -4.07 -17.41
N LYS A 31 45.07 -3.42 -17.53
CA LYS A 31 44.50 -2.98 -18.80
C LYS A 31 44.57 -1.46 -18.92
N LYS A 32 44.43 -0.99 -20.16
CA LYS A 32 44.26 0.44 -20.44
C LYS A 32 42.99 0.94 -19.74
N GLY A 33 43.05 2.14 -19.16
CA GLY A 33 41.97 2.72 -18.38
C GLY A 33 41.92 2.31 -16.90
N ASP A 34 42.66 1.26 -16.49
CA ASP A 34 42.76 0.88 -15.08
C ASP A 34 43.33 2.03 -14.24
N THR A 35 42.87 2.17 -13.01
CA THR A 35 43.46 3.09 -12.04
C THR A 35 44.27 2.29 -11.03
N LEU A 36 45.51 2.67 -10.81
CA LEU A 36 46.42 2.05 -9.85
C LEU A 36 46.62 3.00 -8.68
N LEU A 37 46.39 2.51 -7.46
CA LEU A 37 46.86 3.17 -6.25
C LEU A 37 48.26 2.64 -5.95
N ILE A 38 49.24 3.54 -6.01
CA ILE A 38 50.62 3.30 -5.63
C ILE A 38 50.80 3.94 -4.25
N ALA A 39 51.00 3.12 -3.23
CA ALA A 39 51.23 3.56 -1.86
C ALA A 39 52.66 3.23 -1.43
N VAL A 40 53.36 4.22 -0.86
CA VAL A 40 54.69 4.03 -0.29
C VAL A 40 54.58 4.14 1.22
N ILE A 41 54.76 3.01 1.92
CA ILE A 41 54.53 2.95 3.37
C ILE A 41 55.52 3.86 4.10
N GLY A 42 54.99 4.72 4.97
CA GLY A 42 55.76 5.70 5.72
C GLY A 42 56.13 6.96 4.95
N GLN A 43 55.79 7.05 3.66
CA GLN A 43 56.09 8.21 2.80
C GLN A 43 54.82 8.63 2.01
N PRO A 44 53.84 9.28 2.68
CA PRO A 44 52.57 9.66 2.07
C PRO A 44 52.73 10.60 0.87
N GLU A 45 53.80 11.39 0.82
CA GLU A 45 54.12 12.30 -0.29
C GLU A 45 54.34 11.56 -1.62
N TYR A 46 54.67 10.27 -1.60
CA TYR A 46 54.79 9.42 -2.79
C TYR A 46 53.54 8.54 -3.01
N THR A 47 52.52 8.63 -2.17
CA THR A 47 51.29 7.85 -2.38
C THR A 47 50.39 8.58 -3.37
N HIS A 48 50.14 7.98 -4.54
CA HIS A 48 49.33 8.58 -5.62
C HIS A 48 48.46 7.56 -6.35
N SER A 49 47.31 8.04 -6.83
CA SER A 49 46.44 7.31 -7.75
C SER A 49 46.77 7.72 -9.19
N VAL A 50 47.07 6.75 -10.05
CA VAL A 50 47.48 7.00 -11.44
C VAL A 50 46.63 6.16 -12.40
N GLN A 51 46.19 6.76 -13.50
CA GLN A 51 45.40 6.07 -14.52
C GLN A 51 46.29 5.58 -15.66
N VAL A 52 46.08 4.34 -16.10
CA VAL A 52 46.73 3.77 -17.28
C VAL A 52 46.18 4.43 -18.53
N ARG A 53 47.01 5.18 -19.22
CA ARG A 53 46.67 5.90 -20.46
C ARG A 53 46.41 4.95 -21.63
N GLU A 54 45.85 5.49 -22.71
CA GLU A 54 45.56 4.77 -23.96
C GLU A 54 46.81 4.15 -24.63
N ASP A 55 47.99 4.73 -24.39
CA ASP A 55 49.27 4.18 -24.84
C ASP A 55 49.82 3.08 -23.92
N GLY A 56 49.08 2.69 -22.88
CA GLY A 56 49.44 1.61 -21.95
C GLY A 56 50.40 2.03 -20.83
N ARG A 57 50.75 3.32 -20.76
CA ARG A 57 51.70 3.86 -19.78
C ARG A 57 51.01 4.60 -18.63
N ILE A 58 51.72 4.72 -17.52
CA ILE A 58 51.39 5.63 -16.42
C ILE A 58 52.48 6.69 -16.26
N ASN A 59 52.10 7.87 -15.77
CA ASN A 59 53.05 8.86 -15.27
C ASN A 59 53.02 8.81 -13.74
N TYR A 60 54.18 8.67 -13.12
CA TYR A 60 54.32 8.68 -11.67
C TYR A 60 55.59 9.45 -11.31
N PHE A 61 55.41 10.61 -10.66
CA PHE A 61 56.49 11.54 -10.26
C PHE A 61 57.47 11.88 -11.40
N GLY A 62 56.95 12.15 -12.60
CA GLY A 62 57.77 12.52 -13.75
C GLY A 62 58.41 11.35 -14.49
N GLY A 63 58.37 10.13 -13.93
CA GLY A 63 58.69 8.89 -14.63
C GLY A 63 57.52 8.40 -15.48
N GLU A 64 57.82 7.80 -16.64
CA GLU A 64 56.84 7.07 -17.45
C GLU A 64 57.11 5.56 -17.38
N PHE A 65 56.06 4.78 -17.11
CA PHE A 65 56.17 3.32 -16.95
C PHE A 65 55.17 2.61 -17.85
N ASP A 66 55.63 1.63 -18.63
CA ASP A 66 54.75 0.72 -19.37
C ASP A 66 54.18 -0.33 -18.43
N VAL A 67 52.85 -0.34 -18.29
CA VAL A 67 52.15 -1.17 -17.31
C VAL A 67 51.04 -2.00 -17.91
N ALA A 68 50.63 -1.74 -19.17
CA ALA A 68 49.62 -2.54 -19.83
C ALA A 68 50.12 -3.97 -20.08
N GLY A 69 49.31 -4.97 -19.72
CA GLY A 69 49.67 -6.38 -19.80
C GLY A 69 50.57 -6.88 -18.67
N ALA A 70 51.14 -5.98 -17.86
CA ALA A 70 51.96 -6.30 -16.69
C ALA A 70 51.08 -6.70 -15.50
N THR A 71 51.69 -7.38 -14.52
CA THR A 71 51.03 -7.70 -13.25
C THR A 71 51.29 -6.59 -12.23
N VAL A 72 50.43 -6.45 -11.22
CA VAL A 72 50.65 -5.48 -10.12
C VAL A 72 51.99 -5.69 -9.41
N THR A 73 52.49 -6.93 -9.34
CA THR A 73 53.80 -7.27 -8.79
C THR A 73 54.94 -6.76 -9.66
N THR A 74 54.80 -6.84 -10.99
CA THR A 74 55.77 -6.28 -11.93
C THR A 74 55.84 -4.76 -11.79
N VAL A 75 54.69 -4.10 -11.73
CA VAL A 75 54.62 -2.64 -11.55
C VAL A 75 55.22 -2.22 -10.21
N ASN A 76 54.96 -2.97 -9.14
CA ASN A 76 55.56 -2.73 -7.83
C ASN A 76 57.09 -2.69 -7.88
N HIS A 77 57.71 -3.65 -8.56
CA HIS A 77 59.16 -3.72 -8.72
C HIS A 77 59.71 -2.51 -9.49
N LEU A 78 59.08 -2.16 -10.61
CA LEU A 78 59.48 -1.02 -11.45
C LEU A 78 59.47 0.29 -10.66
N ILE A 79 58.39 0.54 -9.90
CA ILE A 79 58.27 1.76 -9.09
C ILE A 79 59.28 1.76 -7.94
N ARG A 80 59.52 0.60 -7.31
CA ARG A 80 60.51 0.47 -6.25
C ARG A 80 61.92 0.82 -6.75
N GLU A 81 62.31 0.30 -7.91
CA GLU A 81 63.61 0.59 -8.51
C GLU A 81 63.76 2.07 -8.87
N PHE A 82 62.72 2.67 -9.46
CA PHE A 82 62.71 4.09 -9.80
C PHE A 82 62.93 4.98 -8.57
N LEU A 83 62.21 4.74 -7.48
CA LEU A 83 62.33 5.54 -6.25
C LEU A 83 63.72 5.47 -5.61
N VAL A 84 64.43 4.35 -5.77
CA VAL A 84 65.80 4.19 -5.29
C VAL A 84 66.80 4.86 -6.24
N GLN A 85 66.64 4.68 -7.55
CA GLN A 85 67.57 5.20 -8.56
C GLN A 85 67.57 6.73 -8.65
N ASP A 86 66.40 7.37 -8.55
CA ASP A 86 66.30 8.83 -8.59
C ASP A 86 66.52 9.47 -7.20
N ASN A 87 67.02 8.68 -6.24
CA ASN A 87 67.35 9.10 -4.88
C ASN A 87 66.16 9.74 -4.13
N HIS A 88 64.94 9.32 -4.45
CA HIS A 88 63.71 9.76 -3.78
C HIS A 88 63.54 9.08 -2.42
N VAL A 89 63.73 7.75 -2.35
CA VAL A 89 63.56 6.94 -1.13
C VAL A 89 64.55 5.77 -1.13
N SER A 90 65.36 5.62 -0.07
CA SER A 90 66.44 4.62 -0.03
C SER A 90 65.97 3.17 0.19
N ASN A 91 64.85 2.95 0.87
CA ASN A 91 64.27 1.60 1.05
C ASN A 91 62.73 1.65 1.05
N PRO A 92 62.10 1.90 -0.12
CA PRO A 92 60.66 2.06 -0.20
C PRO A 92 59.95 0.72 -0.07
N VAL A 93 58.92 0.66 0.78
CA VAL A 93 57.94 -0.42 0.78
C VAL A 93 56.76 0.04 -0.05
N VAL A 94 56.76 -0.36 -1.32
CA VAL A 94 55.72 0.00 -2.28
C VAL A 94 54.59 -1.03 -2.22
N MET A 95 53.35 -0.58 -2.28
CA MET A 95 52.17 -1.41 -2.52
C MET A 95 51.46 -0.86 -3.76
N VAL A 96 51.10 -1.76 -4.68
CA VAL A 96 50.33 -1.41 -5.87
C VAL A 96 49.05 -2.22 -5.83
N SER A 97 47.92 -1.51 -5.86
CA SER A 97 46.59 -2.12 -5.89
C SER A 97 45.76 -1.50 -7.00
N LEU A 98 44.91 -2.31 -7.63
CA LEU A 98 43.91 -1.78 -8.55
C LEU A 98 42.88 -0.99 -7.76
N VAL A 99 42.68 0.28 -8.10
CA VAL A 99 41.49 1.01 -7.72
C VAL A 99 40.41 0.59 -8.70
N LEU A 100 39.55 -0.32 -8.26
CA LEU A 100 38.33 -0.61 -8.98
C LEU A 100 37.48 0.65 -8.92
N GLN A 101 37.54 1.48 -9.96
CA GLN A 101 36.45 2.41 -10.21
C GLN A 101 35.23 1.53 -10.42
N GLU A 102 34.31 1.56 -9.47
CA GLU A 102 33.03 0.89 -9.60
C GLU A 102 32.20 1.62 -10.67
N ASN A 103 32.59 1.48 -11.93
CA ASN A 103 31.84 2.04 -13.04
C ASN A 103 30.49 1.35 -13.07
N GLY A 104 29.45 2.12 -12.81
CA GLY A 104 28.12 1.56 -12.60
C GLY A 104 27.04 2.59 -12.83
N VAL A 105 25.86 2.10 -13.16
CA VAL A 105 24.64 2.89 -13.23
C VAL A 105 23.93 2.77 -11.88
N PHE A 106 23.40 3.87 -11.39
CA PHE A 106 22.53 3.86 -10.23
C PHE A 106 21.09 3.68 -10.70
N VAL A 107 20.38 2.69 -10.17
CA VAL A 107 18.96 2.48 -10.44
C VAL A 107 18.20 2.57 -9.12
N GLY A 108 17.32 3.55 -9.02
CA GLY A 108 16.64 3.93 -7.77
C GLY A 108 15.15 4.17 -7.94
N GLY A 109 14.47 4.29 -6.78
CA GLY A 109 13.02 4.50 -6.71
C GLY A 109 12.24 3.19 -6.76
N ALA A 110 11.11 3.18 -7.49
CA ALA A 110 10.16 2.07 -7.55
C ALA A 110 10.63 0.93 -8.49
N VAL A 111 11.73 0.29 -8.12
CA VAL A 111 12.26 -0.95 -8.72
C VAL A 111 12.33 -2.05 -7.66
N LYS A 112 12.47 -3.31 -8.08
CA LYS A 112 12.51 -4.44 -7.12
C LYS A 112 13.78 -4.43 -6.26
N THR A 113 14.93 -4.15 -6.86
CA THR A 113 16.20 -4.05 -6.16
C THR A 113 16.88 -2.72 -6.49
N PRO A 114 16.65 -1.64 -5.72
CA PRO A 114 17.38 -0.40 -5.89
C PRO A 114 18.87 -0.59 -5.56
N GLY A 115 19.76 0.05 -6.31
CA GLY A 115 21.19 -0.05 -6.04
C GLY A 115 22.07 0.41 -7.20
N ARG A 116 23.37 0.21 -7.01
CA ARG A 116 24.39 0.43 -8.05
C ARG A 116 24.63 -0.88 -8.80
N TYR A 117 24.65 -0.79 -10.12
CA TYR A 117 24.87 -1.92 -11.01
C TYR A 117 26.12 -1.66 -11.83
N THR A 118 27.16 -2.47 -11.61
CA THR A 118 28.42 -2.36 -12.32
C THR A 118 28.20 -2.64 -13.81
N ILE A 119 28.74 -1.76 -14.65
CA ILE A 119 28.72 -1.91 -16.10
C ILE A 119 30.15 -1.86 -16.64
N SER A 120 30.45 -2.73 -17.58
CA SER A 120 31.74 -2.69 -18.27
C SER A 120 31.78 -1.48 -19.22
N PRO A 121 32.89 -0.71 -19.27
CA PRO A 121 33.00 0.44 -20.17
C PRO A 121 32.82 0.10 -21.66
N GLU A 122 33.10 -1.16 -22.03
CA GLU A 122 32.96 -1.67 -23.40
C GLU A 122 31.53 -2.14 -23.71
N THR A 123 30.66 -2.25 -22.70
CA THR A 123 29.28 -2.72 -22.86
C THR A 123 28.31 -1.56 -22.84
N ASP A 124 27.83 -1.25 -24.03
CA ASP A 124 26.69 -0.40 -24.28
C ASP A 124 25.44 -0.90 -23.52
N ILE A 125 25.01 -0.15 -22.50
CA ILE A 125 23.79 -0.43 -21.73
C ILE A 125 22.67 0.56 -22.11
N ASP A 126 21.48 0.01 -22.29
CA ASP A 126 20.26 0.78 -22.51
C ASP A 126 19.42 0.88 -21.22
N LEU A 127 18.45 1.81 -21.21
CA LEU A 127 17.59 2.06 -20.07
C LEU A 127 16.80 0.80 -19.67
N TYR A 128 16.37 0.00 -20.64
CA TYR A 128 15.65 -1.24 -20.41
C TYR A 128 16.50 -2.25 -19.63
N ARG A 129 17.74 -2.48 -20.06
CA ARG A 129 18.70 -3.38 -19.41
C ARG A 129 19.07 -2.88 -18.01
N ALA A 130 19.26 -1.57 -17.82
CA ALA A 130 19.51 -1.00 -16.50
C ALA A 130 18.36 -1.32 -15.52
N ILE A 131 17.12 -1.12 -15.93
CA ILE A 131 15.93 -1.46 -15.12
C ILE A 131 15.80 -2.98 -14.91
N ALA A 132 16.16 -3.79 -15.92
CA ALA A 132 16.13 -5.24 -15.82
C ALA A 132 17.16 -5.78 -14.81
N LEU A 133 18.36 -5.20 -14.74
CA LEU A 133 19.36 -5.52 -13.72
C LEU A 133 18.83 -5.24 -12.30
N ALA A 134 17.98 -4.22 -12.14
CA ALA A 134 17.27 -3.92 -10.90
C ALA A 134 16.04 -4.81 -10.61
N GLY A 135 15.92 -5.96 -11.31
CA GLY A 135 14.81 -6.90 -11.16
C GLY A 135 13.51 -6.47 -11.84
N GLY A 136 13.54 -5.37 -12.59
CA GLY A 136 12.37 -4.73 -13.19
C GLY A 136 11.72 -3.70 -12.28
N MET A 137 10.70 -3.02 -12.83
CA MET A 137 9.92 -2.01 -12.11
C MET A 137 9.04 -2.66 -11.04
N ALA A 138 8.80 -1.95 -9.93
CA ALA A 138 7.81 -2.34 -8.93
C ALA A 138 6.38 -2.20 -9.47
N GLU A 139 5.39 -2.77 -8.77
CA GLU A 139 3.99 -2.71 -9.18
C GLU A 139 3.43 -1.27 -9.17
N ASN A 140 3.80 -0.49 -8.15
CA ASN A 140 3.43 0.92 -8.01
C ASN A 140 4.38 1.86 -8.77
N ALA A 141 5.19 1.38 -9.70
CA ALA A 141 6.15 2.22 -10.40
C ALA A 141 5.48 3.13 -11.43
N ASP A 142 5.85 4.41 -11.45
CA ASP A 142 5.40 5.32 -12.49
C ASP A 142 6.13 5.06 -13.81
N ARG A 143 5.45 4.33 -14.70
CA ARG A 143 5.98 4.01 -16.03
C ARG A 143 6.11 5.23 -16.93
N GLN A 144 5.30 6.28 -16.75
CA GLN A 144 5.32 7.41 -17.70
C GLN A 144 6.31 8.53 -17.31
N GLY A 145 6.87 8.45 -16.10
CA GLY A 145 7.73 9.47 -15.51
C GLY A 145 9.11 8.96 -15.12
N VAL A 146 9.72 8.09 -15.94
CA VAL A 146 11.05 7.54 -15.65
C VAL A 146 12.11 8.59 -15.95
N GLN A 147 12.94 8.90 -14.95
CA GLN A 147 13.97 9.93 -15.04
C GLN A 147 15.34 9.31 -15.25
N LEU A 148 16.10 9.87 -16.18
CA LEU A 148 17.51 9.59 -16.39
C LEU A 148 18.29 10.87 -16.11
N ILE A 149 19.11 10.83 -15.07
CA ILE A 149 19.84 11.98 -14.55
C ILE A 149 21.31 11.78 -14.93
N ARG A 150 21.83 12.65 -15.81
CA ARG A 150 23.21 12.60 -16.30
C ARG A 150 24.16 13.31 -15.34
N THR A 151 25.14 12.59 -14.81
CA THR A 151 26.08 13.14 -13.82
C THR A 151 27.35 13.73 -14.45
N ASP A 152 27.59 13.45 -15.73
CA ASP A 152 28.82 13.81 -16.45
C ASP A 152 28.95 15.31 -16.78
N THR A 153 27.85 16.00 -17.09
CA THR A 153 27.99 17.30 -17.76
C THR A 153 27.13 18.43 -17.20
N THR A 154 26.02 18.18 -16.50
CA THR A 154 25.14 19.28 -16.02
C THR A 154 23.98 18.89 -15.07
N GLN A 155 23.94 17.69 -14.48
CA GLN A 155 22.73 17.16 -13.84
C GLN A 155 21.48 17.29 -14.73
N LYS A 156 21.64 17.04 -16.03
CA LYS A 156 20.54 17.08 -16.98
C LYS A 156 19.56 15.94 -16.64
N VAL A 157 18.30 16.30 -16.41
CA VAL A 157 17.22 15.34 -16.13
C VAL A 157 16.41 15.13 -17.41
N GLU A 158 16.47 13.90 -17.94
CA GLU A 158 15.69 13.46 -19.10
C GLU A 158 14.51 12.62 -18.58
N THR A 159 13.28 12.93 -18.99
CA THR A 159 12.08 12.17 -18.57
C THR A 159 11.53 11.38 -19.75
N TYR A 160 11.26 10.09 -19.51
CA TYR A 160 10.78 9.15 -20.51
C TYR A 160 9.48 8.50 -20.08
N ASP A 161 8.52 8.44 -21.00
CA ASP A 161 7.31 7.66 -20.84
C ASP A 161 7.53 6.23 -21.34
N LEU A 162 7.66 5.27 -20.41
CA LEU A 162 7.85 3.83 -20.65
C LEU A 162 6.54 3.02 -20.82
N SER A 163 5.38 3.67 -20.87
CA SER A 163 4.08 2.99 -20.99
C SER A 163 3.71 2.60 -22.42
N THR A 164 4.32 3.24 -23.42
CA THR A 164 4.03 2.97 -24.83
C THR A 164 4.88 1.80 -25.35
N ASN A 165 4.38 1.05 -26.34
CA ASN A 165 5.07 -0.11 -26.89
C ASN A 165 6.30 0.25 -27.76
N ARG A 166 6.88 1.45 -27.59
CA ARG A 166 8.11 1.85 -28.28
C ARG A 166 9.31 1.21 -27.60
N PRO A 167 10.30 0.70 -28.35
CA PRO A 167 11.47 0.08 -27.76
C PRO A 167 12.34 1.14 -27.09
N TYR A 168 12.30 1.22 -25.76
CA TYR A 168 13.25 2.00 -24.94
C TYR A 168 14.68 1.43 -24.94
N ARG A 169 14.95 0.51 -25.86
CA ARG A 169 16.27 -0.07 -26.12
C ARG A 169 17.23 0.93 -26.77
N ASP A 170 16.71 2.03 -27.31
CA ASP A 170 17.53 3.06 -27.97
C ASP A 170 18.05 4.12 -26.99
N ILE A 171 17.53 4.17 -25.75
CA ILE A 171 17.95 5.14 -24.74
C ILE A 171 19.21 4.63 -24.05
N ARG A 172 20.36 5.21 -24.39
CA ARG A 172 21.65 4.87 -23.79
C ARG A 172 21.80 5.43 -22.39
N VAL A 173 22.34 4.62 -21.49
CA VAL A 173 22.68 5.01 -20.12
C VAL A 173 24.20 4.97 -19.97
N ASN A 174 24.76 6.07 -19.47
CA ASN A 174 26.20 6.25 -19.32
C ASN A 174 26.65 5.78 -17.93
N ILE A 175 27.96 5.60 -17.77
CA ILE A 175 28.57 5.34 -16.47
C ILE A 175 28.24 6.49 -15.52
N ASN A 176 27.90 6.15 -14.27
CA ASN A 176 27.50 7.05 -13.20
C ASN A 176 26.14 7.76 -13.37
N ASP A 177 25.39 7.47 -14.43
CA ASP A 177 24.02 7.97 -14.53
C ASP A 177 23.11 7.41 -13.43
N LEU A 178 22.09 8.19 -13.09
CA LEU A 178 21.02 7.77 -12.19
C LEU A 178 19.71 7.58 -12.97
N VAL A 179 19.25 6.34 -13.04
CA VAL A 179 17.91 5.97 -13.46
C VAL A 179 17.02 5.99 -12.23
N TYR A 180 16.07 6.93 -12.18
CA TYR A 180 15.16 7.09 -11.06
C TYR A 180 13.71 6.93 -11.50
N ILE A 181 12.97 6.05 -10.82
CA ILE A 181 11.56 5.77 -11.12
C ILE A 181 10.72 6.17 -9.93
N MET A 182 9.82 7.15 -10.11
CA MET A 182 8.96 7.59 -9.01
C MET A 182 7.94 6.50 -8.63
N PRO A 183 7.67 6.28 -7.33
CA PRO A 183 6.52 5.50 -6.91
C PRO A 183 5.23 6.30 -7.12
N LEU A 184 4.19 5.61 -7.56
CA LEU A 184 2.81 6.09 -7.54
C LEU A 184 2.24 5.92 -6.14
N ALA A 185 1.42 6.88 -5.73
CA ALA A 185 0.62 6.76 -4.53
C ALA A 185 -0.39 5.62 -4.69
N VAL A 186 -0.59 4.86 -3.63
CA VAL A 186 -1.49 3.72 -3.59
C VAL A 186 -2.70 4.13 -2.76
N VAL A 187 -3.86 4.22 -3.39
CA VAL A 187 -5.15 4.37 -2.68
C VAL A 187 -5.94 3.09 -2.85
N GLU A 188 -6.81 2.77 -1.89
CA GLU A 188 -7.63 1.56 -1.97
C GLU A 188 -9.11 1.92 -2.02
N VAL A 189 -9.86 1.27 -2.91
CA VAL A 189 -11.32 1.38 -2.97
C VAL A 189 -11.92 0.04 -2.60
N GLN A 190 -12.72 0.02 -1.54
CA GLN A 190 -13.34 -1.19 -0.97
C GLN A 190 -14.86 -1.05 -0.87
N GLY A 191 -15.54 -2.18 -0.70
CA GLY A 191 -16.97 -2.22 -0.47
C GLY A 191 -17.77 -2.39 -1.77
N GLN A 192 -18.92 -1.72 -1.85
CA GLN A 192 -19.89 -1.87 -2.94
C GLN A 192 -19.53 -1.04 -4.18
N VAL A 193 -18.51 -1.52 -4.90
CA VAL A 193 -18.06 -0.99 -6.20
C VAL A 193 -17.86 -2.16 -7.15
N GLN A 194 -17.92 -1.90 -8.46
CA GLN A 194 -17.82 -2.97 -9.46
C GLN A 194 -16.48 -3.74 -9.39
N THR A 195 -15.38 -3.01 -9.20
CA THR A 195 -14.03 -3.59 -9.13
C THR A 195 -13.29 -3.03 -7.92
N PRO A 196 -13.47 -3.64 -6.73
CA PRO A 196 -12.71 -3.26 -5.54
C PRO A 196 -11.22 -3.55 -5.73
N GLY A 197 -10.37 -2.73 -5.10
CA GLY A 197 -8.93 -2.96 -5.09
C GLY A 197 -8.09 -1.70 -4.99
N LYS A 198 -6.79 -1.87 -5.22
CA LYS A 198 -5.79 -0.80 -5.18
C LYS A 198 -5.77 -0.03 -6.49
N LEU A 199 -5.64 1.29 -6.39
CA LEU A 199 -5.46 2.20 -7.50
C LEU A 199 -4.11 2.91 -7.35
N PHE A 200 -3.31 2.87 -8.41
CA PHE A 200 -2.06 3.61 -8.51
C PHE A 200 -2.31 4.99 -9.13
N VAL A 201 -1.92 6.06 -8.43
CA VAL A 201 -2.21 7.45 -8.81
C VAL A 201 -0.98 8.34 -8.66
N ARG A 202 -0.87 9.36 -9.53
CA ARG A 202 0.14 10.42 -9.36
C ARG A 202 -0.39 11.44 -8.37
N GLY A 203 0.18 11.47 -7.17
CA GLY A 203 -0.26 12.36 -6.10
C GLY A 203 -1.63 11.95 -5.56
N ASN A 204 -2.61 12.84 -5.64
CA ASN A 204 -3.93 12.65 -5.04
C ASN A 204 -5.00 12.38 -6.10
N ILE A 205 -6.03 11.63 -5.73
CA ILE A 205 -7.17 11.34 -6.60
C ILE A 205 -8.48 11.74 -5.94
N GLY A 206 -9.37 12.42 -6.66
CA GLY A 206 -10.70 12.76 -6.14
C GLY A 206 -11.57 11.51 -5.96
N ILE A 207 -12.46 11.50 -4.96
CA ILE A 207 -13.37 10.37 -4.68
C ILE A 207 -14.16 9.93 -5.92
N ARG A 208 -14.72 10.86 -6.70
CA ARG A 208 -15.46 10.53 -7.94
C ARG A 208 -14.58 9.80 -8.96
N GLN A 209 -13.35 10.27 -9.15
CA GLN A 209 -12.42 9.68 -10.09
C GLN A 209 -11.96 8.30 -9.60
N ALA A 210 -11.74 8.14 -8.29
CA ALA A 210 -11.42 6.84 -7.68
C ALA A 210 -12.55 5.83 -7.91
N LEU A 211 -13.80 6.22 -7.64
CA LEU A 211 -14.98 5.37 -7.92
C LEU A 211 -15.09 5.04 -9.41
N ALA A 212 -14.89 6.02 -10.30
CA ALA A 212 -14.92 5.77 -11.74
C ALA A 212 -13.86 4.75 -12.18
N ARG A 213 -12.64 4.83 -11.64
CA ARG A 213 -11.56 3.85 -11.91
C ARG A 213 -11.86 2.47 -11.32
N ALA A 214 -12.64 2.41 -10.23
CA ALA A 214 -13.17 1.18 -9.65
C ALA A 214 -14.41 0.64 -10.40
N GLY A 215 -14.76 1.20 -11.57
CA GLY A 215 -15.92 0.78 -12.37
C GLY A 215 -17.26 1.37 -11.90
N GLY A 216 -17.23 2.25 -10.91
CA GLY A 216 -18.40 2.89 -10.32
C GLY A 216 -19.01 2.11 -9.16
N PRO A 217 -19.96 2.72 -8.43
CA PRO A 217 -20.75 2.04 -7.41
C PRO A 217 -21.62 0.92 -8.03
N ASP A 218 -21.82 -0.17 -7.31
CA ASP A 218 -22.76 -1.21 -7.73
C ASP A 218 -24.21 -0.88 -7.31
N ARG A 219 -25.15 -1.82 -7.51
CA ARG A 219 -26.58 -1.61 -7.22
C ARG A 219 -26.92 -1.61 -5.73
N GLU A 220 -26.02 -2.11 -4.90
CA GLU A 220 -26.17 -2.19 -3.45
C GLU A 220 -25.34 -1.13 -2.74
N ALA A 221 -24.69 -0.21 -3.46
CA ALA A 221 -23.86 0.83 -2.88
C ALA A 221 -24.68 1.90 -2.16
N ASP A 222 -24.29 2.22 -0.92
CA ASP A 222 -24.79 3.40 -0.20
C ASP A 222 -23.84 4.58 -0.40
N LEU A 223 -24.27 5.52 -1.26
CA LEU A 223 -23.53 6.75 -1.54
C LEU A 223 -23.79 7.86 -0.53
N THR A 224 -24.67 7.65 0.45
CA THR A 224 -24.98 8.66 1.48
C THR A 224 -23.99 8.64 2.64
N ALA A 225 -23.29 7.52 2.84
CA ALA A 225 -22.42 7.25 3.98
C ALA A 225 -21.04 6.72 3.56
N VAL A 226 -20.48 7.24 2.46
CA VAL A 226 -19.16 6.80 1.98
C VAL A 226 -18.08 7.23 2.97
N VAL A 227 -17.21 6.30 3.36
CA VAL A 227 -16.21 6.55 4.39
C VAL A 227 -14.82 6.63 3.76
N LYS A 228 -14.11 7.73 4.02
CA LYS A 228 -12.67 7.82 3.84
C LYS A 228 -11.98 7.43 5.14
N VAL A 229 -11.02 6.53 5.05
CA VAL A 229 -10.08 6.19 6.11
C VAL A 229 -8.72 6.72 5.68
N GLU A 230 -8.20 7.72 6.40
CA GLU A 230 -6.84 8.21 6.17
C GLU A 230 -5.81 7.21 6.70
N LYS A 231 -4.59 7.25 6.16
CA LYS A 231 -3.45 6.47 6.69
C LYS A 231 -3.20 6.69 8.19
N SER A 232 -3.59 7.85 8.73
CA SER A 232 -3.53 8.20 10.15
C SER A 232 -4.54 7.43 11.02
N GLY A 233 -5.51 6.74 10.41
CA GLY A 233 -6.66 6.12 11.07
C GLY A 233 -7.85 7.07 11.24
N LYS A 234 -7.74 8.34 10.84
CA LYS A 234 -8.86 9.29 10.88
C LYS A 234 -9.96 8.86 9.91
N LEU A 235 -11.19 8.78 10.41
CA LEU A 235 -12.38 8.48 9.62
C LEU A 235 -13.11 9.76 9.25
N SER A 236 -13.62 9.84 8.03
CA SER A 236 -14.48 10.92 7.58
C SER A 236 -15.58 10.36 6.68
N GLU A 237 -16.83 10.69 6.98
CA GLU A 237 -18.01 10.23 6.25
C GLU A 237 -18.51 11.32 5.30
N PHE A 238 -18.92 10.92 4.09
CA PHE A 238 -19.35 11.81 3.03
C PHE A 238 -20.65 11.31 2.38
N ASN A 239 -21.61 12.21 2.25
CA ASN A 239 -22.76 12.01 1.37
C ASN A 239 -22.40 12.50 -0.03
N ILE A 240 -22.20 11.57 -0.95
CA ILE A 240 -21.85 11.84 -2.34
C ILE A 240 -22.97 11.48 -3.32
N SER A 241 -24.13 11.07 -2.81
CA SER A 241 -25.28 10.59 -3.60
C SER A 241 -25.70 11.57 -4.70
N GLU A 242 -25.81 12.86 -4.41
CA GLU A 242 -26.15 13.87 -5.41
C GLU A 242 -24.96 14.31 -6.27
N GLN A 243 -23.79 14.46 -5.64
CA GLN A 243 -22.58 15.02 -6.26
C GLN A 243 -21.93 14.06 -7.26
N PHE A 244 -22.22 12.75 -7.14
CA PHE A 244 -21.74 11.74 -8.07
C PHE A 244 -22.45 11.82 -9.43
N TRP A 245 -23.75 12.12 -9.45
CA TRP A 245 -24.56 12.18 -10.68
C TRP A 245 -24.61 13.57 -11.33
N LYS A 246 -24.39 14.64 -10.55
CA LYS A 246 -24.36 16.01 -11.06
C LYS A 246 -23.00 16.32 -11.67
N SER A 247 -22.97 16.62 -12.97
CA SER A 247 -21.76 17.07 -13.70
C SER A 247 -21.27 18.48 -13.31
N SER A 248 -21.95 19.16 -12.38
CA SER A 248 -21.77 20.59 -12.14
C SER A 248 -20.72 20.86 -11.05
N PRO A 249 -19.75 21.78 -11.26
CA PRO A 249 -18.69 22.11 -10.31
C PRO A 249 -19.17 22.99 -9.13
N SER A 250 -20.47 23.27 -9.02
CA SER A 250 -21.04 24.24 -8.08
C SER A 250 -21.39 23.66 -6.70
N GLY A 251 -20.68 22.62 -6.26
CA GLY A 251 -20.79 22.04 -4.91
C GLY A 251 -19.43 21.97 -4.22
N THR A 252 -19.44 21.87 -2.89
CA THR A 252 -18.23 21.65 -2.05
C THR A 252 -17.35 20.59 -2.69
N GLU A 253 -16.09 20.92 -3.00
CA GLU A 253 -15.15 19.97 -3.58
C GLU A 253 -15.01 18.77 -2.63
N LEU A 254 -15.28 17.57 -3.16
CA LEU A 254 -15.04 16.35 -2.42
C LEU A 254 -13.56 16.24 -2.11
N PRO A 255 -13.19 15.84 -0.88
CA PRO A 255 -11.80 15.68 -0.54
C PRO A 255 -11.15 14.62 -1.42
N SER A 256 -9.87 14.82 -1.70
CA SER A 256 -9.07 13.83 -2.41
C SER A 256 -8.54 12.75 -1.46
N LEU A 257 -8.23 11.60 -2.05
CA LEU A 257 -7.52 10.48 -1.44
C LEU A 257 -6.03 10.65 -1.71
N SER A 258 -5.24 10.48 -0.66
CA SER A 258 -3.78 10.54 -0.65
C SER A 258 -3.19 9.13 -0.46
N ASP A 259 -1.87 8.99 -0.62
CA ASP A 259 -1.18 7.70 -0.45
C ASP A 259 -1.52 7.00 0.88
N GLY A 260 -1.98 5.76 0.78
CA GLY A 260 -2.40 4.91 1.90
C GLY A 260 -3.84 5.11 2.36
N ASP A 261 -4.60 6.03 1.77
CA ASP A 261 -6.01 6.22 2.10
C ASP A 261 -6.88 5.09 1.54
N VAL A 262 -7.93 4.73 2.29
CA VAL A 262 -8.94 3.75 1.89
C VAL A 262 -10.29 4.45 1.74
N LEU A 263 -10.93 4.28 0.59
CA LEU A 263 -12.31 4.67 0.36
C LEU A 263 -13.19 3.44 0.50
N PHE A 264 -14.02 3.42 1.54
CA PHE A 264 -14.99 2.36 1.80
C PHE A 264 -16.38 2.80 1.38
N VAL A 265 -16.99 2.06 0.46
CA VAL A 265 -18.38 2.25 0.02
C VAL A 265 -19.27 1.23 0.73
N PRO A 266 -20.09 1.64 1.70
CA PRO A 266 -20.96 0.71 2.41
C PRO A 266 -22.03 0.12 1.50
N ASN A 267 -22.61 -0.98 1.98
CA ASN A 267 -23.80 -1.54 1.38
C ASN A 267 -25.05 -0.82 1.93
N VAL A 268 -25.97 -0.45 1.04
CA VAL A 268 -27.27 0.19 1.30
C VAL A 268 -28.16 -0.62 2.23
N PHE A 269 -27.87 -1.92 2.39
CA PHE A 269 -28.54 -2.80 3.35
C PHE A 269 -27.96 -2.75 4.77
N LYS A 270 -27.06 -1.81 5.11
CA LYS A 270 -26.78 -1.40 6.51
C LYS A 270 -27.94 -0.54 7.08
N VAL A 271 -29.18 -1.00 6.93
CA VAL A 271 -30.35 -0.35 7.51
C VAL A 271 -30.60 -0.98 8.87
N GLU A 272 -30.46 -0.21 9.95
CA GLU A 272 -30.95 -0.66 11.25
C GLU A 272 -32.44 -1.00 11.13
N PRO A 273 -32.86 -2.20 11.54
CA PRO A 273 -34.26 -2.59 11.39
C PRO A 273 -35.16 -1.70 12.25
N ILE A 274 -36.43 -1.60 11.87
CA ILE A 274 -37.46 -1.04 12.74
C ILE A 274 -37.92 -2.17 13.65
N TYR A 275 -37.89 -1.99 14.96
CA TYR A 275 -38.32 -3.02 15.89
C TYR A 275 -39.80 -2.83 16.20
N VAL A 276 -40.58 -3.91 16.10
CA VAL A 276 -41.98 -3.90 16.56
C VAL A 276 -42.08 -4.83 17.76
N THR A 277 -42.48 -4.30 18.90
CA THR A 277 -42.48 -5.00 20.20
C THR A 277 -43.83 -4.87 20.91
N GLY A 278 -44.02 -5.66 21.98
CA GLY A 278 -45.25 -5.66 22.77
C GLY A 278 -46.33 -6.60 22.21
N TYR A 279 -47.60 -6.20 22.33
CA TYR A 279 -48.79 -7.01 22.05
C TYR A 279 -49.12 -7.07 20.56
N VAL A 280 -48.21 -7.62 19.77
CA VAL A 280 -48.37 -7.92 18.34
C VAL A 280 -48.23 -9.43 18.12
N ARG A 281 -48.77 -9.96 17.01
CA ARG A 281 -48.75 -11.42 16.78
C ARG A 281 -47.35 -11.98 16.53
N ALA A 282 -46.48 -11.20 15.89
CA ALA A 282 -45.11 -11.57 15.58
C ALA A 282 -44.15 -10.40 15.90
N PRO A 283 -43.74 -10.24 17.18
CA PRO A 283 -42.77 -9.22 17.55
C PRO A 283 -41.40 -9.52 16.97
N GLY A 284 -40.63 -8.48 16.65
CA GLY A 284 -39.27 -8.61 16.16
C GLY A 284 -38.81 -7.50 15.24
N ALA A 285 -37.60 -7.69 14.70
CA ALA A 285 -36.94 -6.76 13.80
C ALA A 285 -37.55 -6.83 12.39
N GLN A 286 -38.12 -5.71 11.94
CA GLN A 286 -38.65 -5.54 10.59
C GLN A 286 -37.58 -4.96 9.69
N ARG A 287 -37.01 -5.81 8.82
CA ARG A 287 -36.01 -5.39 7.83
C ARG A 287 -36.71 -4.67 6.69
N VAL A 288 -36.57 -3.35 6.65
CA VAL A 288 -37.21 -2.50 5.64
C VAL A 288 -36.19 -1.60 4.94
N ARG A 289 -36.51 -1.21 3.71
CA ARG A 289 -35.63 -0.42 2.81
C ARG A 289 -35.78 1.11 2.99
N GLY A 290 -36.40 1.57 4.08
CA GLY A 290 -36.69 2.99 4.33
C GLY A 290 -37.76 3.22 5.41
N PRO A 291 -38.23 4.47 5.60
CA PRO A 291 -39.25 4.80 6.58
C PRO A 291 -40.56 4.04 6.35
N LEU A 292 -41.24 3.70 7.44
CA LEU A 292 -42.41 2.82 7.42
C LEU A 292 -43.57 3.48 8.17
N THR A 293 -44.79 3.35 7.67
CA THR A 293 -45.97 3.75 8.44
C THR A 293 -46.24 2.76 9.56
N ILE A 294 -46.80 3.23 10.67
CA ILE A 294 -47.18 2.37 11.81
C ILE A 294 -48.09 1.22 11.34
N ALA A 295 -49.08 1.51 10.49
CA ALA A 295 -50.00 0.51 9.94
C ALA A 295 -49.26 -0.59 9.17
N ARG A 296 -48.26 -0.22 8.36
CA ARG A 296 -47.47 -1.18 7.59
C ARG A 296 -46.49 -1.96 8.48
N ALA A 297 -45.92 -1.32 9.49
CA ALA A 297 -45.09 -1.98 10.51
C ALA A 297 -45.87 -3.06 11.25
N LEU A 298 -47.09 -2.73 11.69
CA LEU A 298 -48.00 -3.67 12.34
C LEU A 298 -48.42 -4.81 11.42
N ALA A 299 -48.70 -4.53 10.15
CA ALA A 299 -49.03 -5.56 9.17
C ALA A 299 -47.89 -6.57 9.00
N LEU A 300 -46.64 -6.10 8.91
CA LEU A 300 -45.45 -6.96 8.83
C LEU A 300 -45.23 -7.76 10.13
N ALA A 301 -45.61 -7.20 11.28
CA ALA A 301 -45.59 -7.88 12.58
C ALA A 301 -46.81 -8.80 12.82
N GLY A 302 -47.60 -9.13 11.78
CA GLY A 302 -48.76 -10.03 11.88
C GLY A 302 -50.02 -9.41 12.46
N GLY A 303 -50.02 -8.10 12.68
CA GLY A 303 -51.12 -7.30 13.24
C GLY A 303 -51.16 -7.30 14.77
N PHE A 304 -52.18 -6.62 15.31
CA PHE A 304 -52.41 -6.55 16.75
C PHE A 304 -52.77 -7.92 17.35
N GLU A 305 -52.25 -8.18 18.56
CA GLU A 305 -52.73 -9.26 19.41
C GLU A 305 -54.14 -8.94 19.95
N ALA A 306 -54.87 -9.95 20.43
CA ALA A 306 -56.24 -9.80 20.92
C ALA A 306 -56.35 -8.83 22.11
N SER A 307 -55.36 -8.80 23.00
CA SER A 307 -55.30 -7.92 24.17
C SER A 307 -54.57 -6.60 23.94
N ALA A 308 -54.18 -6.29 22.72
CA ALA A 308 -53.40 -5.10 22.40
C ALA A 308 -54.22 -3.81 22.54
N ASN A 309 -53.57 -2.73 22.97
CA ASN A 309 -54.11 -1.38 22.88
C ASN A 309 -54.11 -0.96 21.40
N ARG A 310 -55.29 -0.71 20.85
CA ARG A 310 -55.46 -0.31 19.43
C ARG A 310 -55.60 1.20 19.25
N GLU A 311 -55.71 1.93 20.35
CA GLU A 311 -55.95 3.36 20.36
C GLU A 311 -54.64 4.14 20.48
N LYS A 312 -53.64 3.57 21.16
CA LYS A 312 -52.37 4.23 21.46
C LYS A 312 -51.20 3.32 21.15
N VAL A 313 -50.14 3.91 20.62
CA VAL A 313 -48.86 3.25 20.37
C VAL A 313 -47.72 4.16 20.81
N LEU A 314 -46.61 3.54 21.23
CA LEU A 314 -45.41 4.23 21.67
C LEU A 314 -44.33 4.09 20.60
N ILE A 315 -43.65 5.19 20.31
CA ILE A 315 -42.52 5.21 19.39
C ILE A 315 -41.31 5.70 20.16
N HIS A 316 -40.31 4.83 20.33
CA HIS A 316 -39.01 5.21 20.85
C HIS A 316 -38.10 5.51 19.66
N ARG A 317 -37.70 6.77 19.55
CA ARG A 317 -36.77 7.26 18.53
C ARG A 317 -35.33 6.97 18.93
N ARG A 318 -34.43 6.92 17.94
CA ARG A 318 -32.99 6.73 18.17
C ARG A 318 -32.37 7.77 19.10
N ASP A 319 -32.88 8.99 19.11
CA ASP A 319 -32.39 10.08 19.97
C ASP A 319 -32.81 9.93 21.45
N GLY A 320 -33.51 8.84 21.79
CA GLY A 320 -34.01 8.56 23.13
C GLY A 320 -35.36 9.20 23.43
N THR A 321 -35.95 9.96 22.51
CA THR A 321 -37.29 10.52 22.69
C THR A 321 -38.35 9.44 22.54
N THR A 322 -39.39 9.51 23.39
CA THR A 322 -40.56 8.64 23.29
C THR A 322 -41.76 9.48 22.94
N LEU A 323 -42.42 9.12 21.84
CA LEU A 323 -43.61 9.77 21.34
C LEU A 323 -44.81 8.85 21.53
N GLU A 324 -45.81 9.31 22.27
CA GLU A 324 -47.11 8.65 22.34
C GLU A 324 -48.00 9.19 21.22
N THR A 325 -48.55 8.31 20.40
CA THR A 325 -49.45 8.71 19.31
C THR A 325 -50.73 7.89 19.33
N THR A 326 -51.85 8.58 19.09
CA THR A 326 -53.16 7.93 18.94
C THR A 326 -53.24 7.34 17.55
N PHE A 327 -53.38 6.02 17.47
CA PHE A 327 -53.53 5.30 16.21
C PHE A 327 -55.01 5.10 15.89
N THR A 328 -55.58 5.98 15.07
CA THR A 328 -56.93 5.78 14.52
C THR A 328 -56.80 5.18 13.13
N PHE A 329 -57.20 3.92 12.96
CA PHE A 329 -57.31 3.31 11.63
C PHE A 329 -58.53 3.89 10.91
N ASN A 330 -58.34 4.98 10.15
CA ASN A 330 -59.38 5.53 9.30
C ASN A 330 -59.10 5.15 7.83
N PRO A 331 -59.79 4.14 7.26
CA PRO A 331 -59.58 3.71 5.88
C PRO A 331 -60.06 4.74 4.83
N ALA A 332 -60.70 5.85 5.25
CA ALA A 332 -61.22 6.89 4.36
C ALA A 332 -60.31 8.14 4.22
N GLU A 333 -59.24 8.27 5.02
CA GLU A 333 -58.32 9.42 4.92
C GLU A 333 -57.11 9.05 4.06
N GLY A 334 -57.13 9.53 2.80
CA GLY A 334 -55.96 9.52 1.93
C GLY A 334 -54.84 10.40 2.49
N GLU A 335 -53.63 9.83 2.59
CA GLU A 335 -52.30 10.47 2.74
C GLU A 335 -52.18 11.74 3.64
N GLY A 336 -53.04 11.92 4.63
CA GLY A 336 -52.86 12.92 5.69
C GLY A 336 -51.86 12.44 6.75
N ARG A 337 -50.84 13.26 7.08
CA ARG A 337 -49.78 13.10 8.11
C ARG A 337 -49.76 11.72 8.81
N GLN A 338 -49.42 10.68 8.07
CA GLN A 338 -49.21 9.36 8.65
C GLN A 338 -47.87 9.39 9.39
N MET A 339 -47.90 9.09 10.69
CA MET A 339 -46.69 9.05 11.50
C MET A 339 -45.75 7.96 10.97
N LEU A 340 -44.53 8.37 10.59
CA LEU A 340 -43.50 7.49 10.03
C LEU A 340 -42.52 7.04 11.10
N LEU A 341 -42.15 5.77 11.03
CA LEU A 341 -41.06 5.13 11.74
C LEU A 341 -39.82 5.14 10.86
N TYR A 342 -38.66 5.47 11.42
CA TYR A 342 -37.39 5.48 10.74
C TYR A 342 -36.52 4.28 11.18
N PRO A 343 -35.58 3.83 10.34
CA PRO A 343 -34.58 2.83 10.71
C PRO A 343 -33.93 3.09 12.08
N GLY A 344 -34.02 2.10 12.98
CA GLY A 344 -33.56 2.18 14.37
C GLY A 344 -34.64 2.55 15.40
N ASP A 345 -35.86 2.93 14.96
CA ASP A 345 -36.98 3.17 15.88
C ASP A 345 -37.56 1.87 16.44
N ILE A 346 -38.14 1.97 17.65
CA ILE A 346 -38.91 0.90 18.28
C ILE A 346 -40.38 1.34 18.35
N LEU A 347 -41.26 0.59 17.70
CA LEU A 347 -42.71 0.68 17.85
C LEU A 347 -43.14 -0.31 18.93
N GLU A 348 -43.57 0.21 20.08
CA GLU A 348 -44.09 -0.58 21.19
C GLU A 348 -45.62 -0.49 21.26
N ILE A 349 -46.25 -1.66 21.33
CA ILE A 349 -47.70 -1.81 21.49
C ILE A 349 -48.01 -2.32 22.89
N GLU A 350 -48.62 -1.47 23.70
CA GLU A 350 -48.99 -1.84 25.06
C GLU A 350 -50.25 -2.71 25.12
N LYS A 351 -50.49 -3.34 26.29
CA LYS A 351 -51.73 -4.05 26.56
C LYS A 351 -52.87 -3.06 26.71
N LYS A 352 -54.07 -3.42 26.22
CA LYS A 352 -55.29 -2.66 26.53
C LYS A 352 -55.56 -2.70 28.03
N PHE A 353 -55.56 -1.53 28.67
CA PHE A 353 -55.97 -1.41 30.05
C PHE A 353 -57.46 -1.76 30.17
N GLN A 354 -57.77 -2.82 30.92
CA GLN A 354 -59.14 -3.21 31.22
C GLN A 354 -59.36 -3.07 32.72
N VAL A 355 -60.25 -2.15 33.07
CA VAL A 355 -60.75 -2.03 34.44
C VAL A 355 -61.60 -3.26 34.74
N ASN A 356 -61.20 -4.06 35.72
CA ASN A 356 -61.99 -5.20 36.17
C ASN A 356 -63.13 -4.70 37.08
N TRP A 357 -64.25 -4.34 36.47
CA TRP A 357 -65.44 -3.88 37.18
C TRP A 357 -66.03 -4.94 38.13
N GLY A 358 -65.75 -6.23 37.90
CA GLY A 358 -66.11 -7.29 38.84
C GLY A 358 -65.33 -7.22 40.14
N LEU A 359 -64.03 -6.91 40.08
CA LEU A 359 -63.22 -6.66 41.28
C LEU A 359 -63.65 -5.35 41.97
N ILE A 360 -63.89 -4.29 41.20
CA ILE A 360 -64.35 -3.00 41.76
C ILE A 360 -65.72 -3.13 42.41
N SER A 361 -66.67 -3.83 41.79
CA SER A 361 -67.99 -4.05 42.36
C SER A 361 -67.92 -4.92 43.61
N THR A 362 -67.05 -5.94 43.64
CA THR A 362 -66.81 -6.76 44.84
C THR A 362 -66.26 -5.91 45.99
N PHE A 363 -65.27 -5.05 45.73
CA PHE A 363 -64.75 -4.12 46.72
C PHE A 363 -65.82 -3.12 47.19
N ALA A 364 -66.59 -2.54 46.27
CA ALA A 364 -67.67 -1.63 46.61
C ALA A 364 -68.76 -2.32 47.46
N TYR A 365 -69.11 -3.57 47.14
CA TYR A 365 -70.08 -4.35 47.90
C TYR A 365 -69.58 -4.69 49.30
N ILE A 366 -68.30 -5.04 49.45
CA ILE A 366 -67.66 -5.27 50.76
C ILE A 366 -67.68 -3.99 51.61
N VAL A 367 -67.36 -2.84 51.02
CA VAL A 367 -67.39 -1.55 51.74
C VAL A 367 -68.82 -1.16 52.14
N ILE A 368 -69.80 -1.29 51.25
CA ILE A 368 -71.21 -0.95 51.52
C ILE A 368 -71.80 -1.90 52.58
N SER A 369 -71.54 -3.20 52.49
CA SER A 369 -71.99 -4.18 53.48
C SER A 369 -71.33 -3.97 54.86
N GLY A 370 -70.05 -3.59 54.89
CA GLY A 370 -69.34 -3.23 56.13
C GLY A 370 -69.93 -1.98 56.83
N VAL A 371 -70.30 -0.94 56.06
CA VAL A 371 -70.97 0.25 56.61
C VAL A 371 -72.38 -0.07 57.12
N GLY A 372 -73.11 -0.97 56.46
CA GLY A 372 -74.42 -1.44 56.91
C GLY A 372 -74.38 -2.14 58.29
N ILE A 373 -73.31 -2.89 58.57
CA ILE A 373 -73.12 -3.57 59.85
C ILE A 373 -72.84 -2.56 60.99
N ILE A 374 -72.11 -1.47 60.72
CA ILE A 374 -71.79 -0.45 61.73
C ILE A 374 -73.03 0.36 62.13
N ILE A 375 -73.95 0.64 61.19
CA ILE A 375 -75.19 1.39 61.46
C ILE A 375 -76.20 0.56 62.28
N GLN A 376 -76.20 -0.78 62.16
CA GLN A 376 -77.05 -1.63 63.01
C GLN A 376 -76.52 -1.82 64.44
N LEU A 377 -75.23 -1.61 64.69
CA LEU A 377 -74.61 -1.71 66.02
C LEU A 377 -74.68 -0.41 66.83
N THR A 378 -75.18 0.69 66.26
CA THR A 378 -75.27 2.03 66.89
C THR A 378 -76.71 2.53 67.10
N LYS A 379 -77.71 1.66 66.92
CA LYS A 379 -79.09 1.84 67.41
C LYS A 379 -79.34 0.83 68.51
#